data_AF-A0A525PRN5-F1
#
_entry.id   AF-A0A525PRN5-F1
#
_cell.length_a   1.000
_cell.length_b   1.000
_cell.length_c   1.000
_cell.angle_alpha   90.00
_cell.angle_beta   90.00
_cell.angle_gamma   90.00
#
_symmetry.space_group_name_H-M   'P 1'
#
loop_
_entity.id
_entity.type
_entity.pdbx_description
1 polymer ?
#
loop_
_entity_poly.entity_id
_entity_poly.type
_entity_poly.pdbx_seq_one_letter_code
_entity_poly.pdbx_strand_id
1 'polypeptide(L)'
;MTGRKDVPPTTTDAGIRVQSDEYSLSVGPDGPIVLNDHYLLEQMANFNRERIPERQPHAKGSGAFGTFETTQDVSQYTKAKIFQPGAKCDVVMRFSTVAGERGSPDTWRDPRGFSIKMYTEDGNFDMVGNNTPVFFVRDPMKFQHFIRSQKRRADNNLRDHDMQWDFWTLSPESAHQVTY
;
A
#
# COMPACT_ATOMS: atom_id res chain seq x y z
N MET A 1 2.43 32.11 30.14
CA MET A 1 3.82 31.62 30.05
C MET A 1 3.79 30.26 29.39
N THR A 2 3.88 30.22 28.06
CA THR A 2 4.02 28.95 27.32
C THR A 2 5.50 28.58 27.34
N GLY A 3 5.84 27.49 28.03
CA GLY A 3 7.21 26.97 28.05
C GLY A 3 7.69 26.75 26.62
N ARG A 4 8.84 27.34 26.27
CA ARG A 4 9.48 27.14 24.98
C ARG A 4 9.77 25.64 24.85
N LYS A 5 9.14 24.96 23.89
CA LYS A 5 9.50 23.56 23.58
C LYS A 5 10.94 23.57 23.10
N ASP A 6 11.82 22.85 23.80
CA ASP A 6 13.15 22.56 23.29
C ASP A 6 13.01 21.72 22.02
N VAL A 7 13.45 22.28 20.90
CA VAL A 7 13.50 21.58 19.62
C VAL A 7 14.81 20.78 19.59
N PRO A 8 14.78 19.45 19.46
CA PRO A 8 15.99 18.65 19.31
C PRO A 8 16.82 19.16 18.13
N PRO A 9 18.17 19.16 18.22
CA PRO A 9 19.01 19.56 17.10
C PRO A 9 18.86 18.58 15.93
N THR A 10 19.03 19.07 14.70
CA THR A 10 19.21 18.22 13.52
C THR A 10 20.44 17.34 13.68
N THR A 11 20.31 16.06 13.34
CA THR A 11 21.37 15.06 13.46
C THR A 11 21.49 14.22 12.20
N THR A 12 22.69 13.66 11.97
CA THR A 12 22.91 12.55 11.03
C THR A 12 22.19 11.27 11.51
N ASP A 13 22.14 10.24 10.68
CA ASP A 13 21.67 8.89 11.04
C ASP A 13 22.46 8.26 12.21
N ALA A 14 23.73 8.63 12.40
CA ALA A 14 24.56 8.21 13.53
C ALA A 14 24.34 9.04 14.82
N GLY A 15 23.38 9.97 14.84
CA GLY A 15 23.08 10.83 16.00
C GLY A 15 24.06 11.99 16.20
N ILE A 16 24.95 12.28 15.25
CA ILE A 16 25.90 13.39 15.31
C ILE A 16 25.16 14.68 14.97
N ARG A 17 25.31 15.72 15.80
CA ARG A 17 24.72 17.03 15.55
C ARG A 17 25.26 17.63 14.26
N VAL A 18 24.34 18.06 13.40
CA VAL A 18 24.63 18.71 12.12
C VAL A 18 24.90 20.20 12.36
N GLN A 19 25.88 20.75 11.64
CA GLN A 19 26.26 22.16 11.75
C GLN A 19 25.40 23.07 10.87
N SER A 20 24.99 22.62 9.69
CA SER A 20 24.06 23.30 8.78
C SER A 20 23.23 22.28 8.00
N ASP A 21 21.93 22.53 7.88
CA ASP A 21 20.99 21.82 7.00
C ASP A 21 20.56 22.65 5.78
N GLU A 22 21.14 23.85 5.62
CA GLU A 22 20.86 24.78 4.52
C GLU A 22 21.99 24.82 3.48
N TYR A 23 23.25 24.67 3.92
CA TYR A 23 24.43 24.86 3.06
C TYR A 23 25.31 23.62 3.05
N SER A 24 25.71 23.20 1.85
CA SER A 24 26.77 22.21 1.67
C SER A 24 28.14 22.79 1.99
N LEU A 25 29.07 21.93 2.40
CA LEU A 25 30.47 22.29 2.60
C LEU A 25 31.17 22.46 1.24
N SER A 26 31.75 23.65 1.02
CA SER A 26 32.44 24.02 -0.22
C SER A 26 33.84 24.60 0.03
N VAL A 27 34.66 24.67 -1.03
CA VAL A 27 35.97 25.36 -1.00
C VAL A 27 35.77 26.86 -1.23
N GLY A 28 35.36 27.59 -0.19
CA GLY A 28 35.01 29.02 -0.27
C GLY A 28 33.56 29.26 -0.72
N PRO A 29 33.07 30.52 -0.70
CA PRO A 29 31.65 30.83 -0.88
C PRO A 29 31.03 30.33 -2.20
N ASP A 30 31.80 30.35 -3.29
CA ASP A 30 31.35 29.93 -4.64
C ASP A 30 32.19 28.76 -5.20
N GLY A 31 32.81 27.99 -4.32
CA GLY A 31 33.69 26.87 -4.71
C GLY A 31 32.95 25.55 -4.92
N PRO A 32 33.66 24.51 -5.38
CA PRO A 32 33.11 23.16 -5.49
C PRO A 32 32.75 22.59 -4.11
N ILE A 33 31.72 21.74 -4.08
CA ILE A 33 31.36 20.93 -2.91
C ILE A 33 32.42 19.84 -2.70
N VAL A 34 32.77 19.59 -1.44
CA VAL A 34 33.78 18.61 -1.06
C VAL A 34 33.18 17.25 -0.70
N LEU A 35 33.90 16.18 -1.01
CA LEU A 35 33.43 14.80 -0.76
C LEU A 35 33.28 14.47 0.74
N ASN A 36 34.00 15.18 1.63
CA ASN A 36 33.90 14.96 3.07
C ASN A 36 32.70 15.67 3.71
N ASP A 37 31.82 16.30 2.92
CA ASP A 37 30.48 16.66 3.37
C ASP A 37 29.61 15.40 3.53
N HIS A 38 29.86 14.68 4.61
CA HIS A 38 29.20 13.40 4.86
C HIS A 38 27.69 13.56 5.07
N TYR A 39 27.23 14.70 5.58
CA TYR A 39 25.80 14.93 5.82
C TYR A 39 25.05 15.14 4.50
N LEU A 40 25.61 15.91 3.56
CA LEU A 40 25.05 16.03 2.20
C LEU A 40 24.94 14.65 1.53
N LEU A 41 26.01 13.86 1.57
CA LEU A 41 26.03 12.53 0.94
C LEU A 41 25.00 11.59 1.57
N GLU A 42 24.85 11.64 2.90
CA GLU A 42 23.85 10.87 3.64
C GLU A 42 22.42 11.23 3.21
N GLN A 43 22.09 12.53 3.15
CA GLN A 43 20.76 13.00 2.71
C GLN A 43 20.47 12.55 1.28
N MET A 44 21.43 12.71 0.35
CA MET A 44 21.27 12.25 -1.03
C MET A 44 21.12 10.72 -1.11
N ALA A 45 21.89 9.97 -0.31
CA ALA A 45 21.84 8.51 -0.31
C ALA A 45 20.48 7.99 0.21
N ASN A 46 19.92 8.60 1.24
CA ASN A 46 18.59 8.28 1.76
C ASN A 46 17.51 8.64 0.74
N PHE A 47 17.53 9.85 0.19
CA PHE A 47 16.57 10.31 -0.82
C PHE A 47 16.50 9.37 -2.04
N ASN A 48 17.65 8.99 -2.57
CA ASN A 48 17.75 8.09 -3.73
C ASN A 48 17.19 6.69 -3.46
N ARG A 49 16.96 6.31 -2.20
CA ARG A 49 16.50 4.98 -1.76
C ARG A 49 15.10 4.97 -1.15
N GLU A 50 14.39 6.10 -1.13
CA GLU A 50 13.04 6.19 -0.53
C GLU A 50 11.99 5.31 -1.21
N ARG A 51 12.19 4.93 -2.49
CA ARG A 51 11.17 4.25 -3.29
C ARG A 51 11.38 2.73 -3.27
N ILE A 52 10.38 2.01 -2.78
CA ILE A 52 10.25 0.55 -2.96
C ILE A 52 9.28 0.22 -4.11
N PRO A 53 9.32 -1.00 -4.67
CA PRO A 53 8.31 -1.46 -5.62
C PRO A 53 6.89 -1.34 -5.05
N GLU A 54 5.95 -0.92 -5.89
CA GLU A 54 4.54 -0.90 -5.50
C GLU A 54 3.89 -2.28 -5.59
N ARG A 55 2.69 -2.43 -5.02
CA ARG A 55 1.95 -3.69 -5.06
C ARG A 55 1.44 -4.01 -6.47
N GLN A 56 1.39 -5.29 -6.81
CA GLN A 56 0.82 -5.79 -8.06
C GLN A 56 -0.25 -6.86 -7.76
N PRO A 57 -1.55 -6.56 -7.84
CA PRO A 57 -2.23 -5.27 -8.05
C PRO A 57 -2.42 -4.49 -6.72
N HIS A 58 -3.38 -3.56 -6.66
CA HIS A 58 -3.74 -2.79 -5.46
C HIS A 58 -2.68 -1.78 -4.98
N ALA A 59 -1.99 -1.11 -5.90
CA ALA A 59 -0.94 -0.14 -5.60
C ALA A 59 -1.47 1.11 -4.86
N LYS A 60 -2.53 1.73 -5.39
CA LYS A 60 -3.17 2.91 -4.79
C LYS A 60 -4.11 2.49 -3.66
N GLY A 61 -3.94 3.08 -2.48
CA GLY A 61 -4.79 2.80 -1.33
C GLY A 61 -4.53 3.66 -0.10
N SER A 62 -5.40 3.50 0.89
CA SER A 62 -5.40 4.22 2.16
C SER A 62 -5.53 3.22 3.31
N GLY A 63 -5.03 3.57 4.50
CA GLY A 63 -5.08 2.70 5.68
C GLY A 63 -5.68 3.38 6.89
N ALA A 64 -6.27 2.58 7.78
CA ALA A 64 -6.77 3.02 9.08
C ALA A 64 -6.57 1.91 10.12
N PHE A 65 -6.38 2.30 11.38
CA PHE A 65 -6.39 1.39 12.52
C PHE A 65 -7.77 1.39 13.17
N GLY A 66 -8.09 0.33 13.91
CA GLY A 66 -9.33 0.24 14.67
C GLY A 66 -9.35 -0.95 15.62
N THR A 67 -10.54 -1.32 16.08
CA THR A 67 -10.77 -2.48 16.94
C THR A 67 -11.86 -3.36 16.35
N PHE A 68 -11.65 -4.68 16.36
CA PHE A 68 -12.66 -5.68 16.05
C PHE A 68 -13.25 -6.22 17.35
N GLU A 69 -14.56 -6.51 17.35
CA GLU A 69 -15.30 -7.08 18.47
C GLU A 69 -16.26 -8.17 17.99
N THR A 70 -16.20 -9.35 18.61
CA THR A 70 -17.16 -10.42 18.38
C THR A 70 -18.44 -10.16 19.17
N THR A 71 -19.53 -9.92 18.45
CA THR A 71 -20.82 -9.53 19.04
C THR A 71 -21.82 -10.68 19.17
N GLN A 72 -21.65 -11.75 18.39
CA GLN A 72 -22.54 -12.91 18.36
C GLN A 72 -21.74 -14.20 18.54
N ASP A 73 -22.34 -15.21 19.17
CA ASP A 73 -21.68 -16.49 19.39
C ASP A 73 -21.70 -17.37 18.14
N VAL A 74 -20.51 -17.58 17.57
CA VAL A 74 -20.25 -18.46 16.42
C VAL A 74 -19.33 -19.63 16.78
N SER A 75 -19.13 -19.90 18.08
CA SER A 75 -18.22 -20.94 18.59
C SER A 75 -18.53 -22.34 18.08
N GLN A 76 -19.80 -22.61 17.70
CA GLN A 76 -20.20 -23.86 17.06
C GLN A 76 -19.50 -24.12 15.71
N TYR A 77 -19.05 -23.07 15.01
CA TYR A 77 -18.43 -23.17 13.68
C TYR A 77 -16.91 -23.07 13.71
N THR A 78 -16.33 -22.41 14.71
CA THR A 78 -14.90 -22.15 14.76
C THR A 78 -14.39 -22.06 16.19
N LYS A 79 -13.18 -22.60 16.39
CA LYS A 79 -12.40 -22.49 17.63
C LYS A 79 -11.43 -21.31 17.65
N ALA A 80 -11.39 -20.49 16.60
CA ALA A 80 -10.48 -19.36 16.54
C ALA A 80 -10.83 -18.37 17.65
N LYS A 81 -9.85 -18.00 18.47
CA LYS A 81 -10.05 -17.15 19.66
C LYS A 81 -10.68 -15.81 19.34
N ILE A 82 -10.30 -15.23 18.20
CA ILE A 82 -10.83 -13.94 17.74
C ILE A 82 -12.35 -13.95 17.51
N PHE A 83 -12.96 -15.12 17.28
CA PHE A 83 -14.39 -15.28 17.07
C PHE A 83 -15.13 -15.91 18.26
N GLN A 84 -14.48 -16.04 19.42
CA GLN A 84 -15.16 -16.48 20.64
C GLN A 84 -15.95 -15.32 21.27
N PRO A 85 -17.03 -15.59 22.01
CA PRO A 85 -17.86 -14.56 22.64
C PRO A 85 -17.02 -13.57 23.47
N GLY A 86 -17.22 -12.27 23.23
CA GLY A 86 -16.53 -11.20 23.95
C GLY A 86 -15.09 -10.92 23.50
N ALA A 87 -14.57 -11.65 22.50
CA ALA A 87 -13.24 -11.40 21.96
C ALA A 87 -13.14 -10.00 21.31
N LYS A 88 -12.03 -9.31 21.57
CA LYS A 88 -11.66 -8.04 20.93
C LYS A 88 -10.20 -8.04 20.54
N CYS A 89 -9.85 -7.37 19.44
CA CYS A 89 -8.46 -7.14 19.09
C CYS A 89 -8.26 -5.86 18.28
N ASP A 90 -7.03 -5.36 18.27
CA ASP A 90 -6.64 -4.29 17.37
C ASP A 90 -6.60 -4.79 15.92
N VAL A 91 -6.96 -3.91 15.00
CA VAL A 91 -6.90 -4.18 13.57
C VAL A 91 -6.20 -3.07 12.80
N VAL A 92 -5.63 -3.44 11.66
CA VAL A 92 -5.27 -2.50 10.60
C VAL A 92 -6.01 -2.87 9.33
N MET A 93 -6.63 -1.88 8.71
CA MET A 93 -7.39 -1.99 7.47
C MET A 93 -6.67 -1.25 6.37
N ARG A 94 -6.71 -1.81 5.15
CA ARG A 94 -6.25 -1.13 3.94
C ARG A 94 -7.30 -1.22 2.85
N PHE A 95 -7.69 -0.04 2.35
CA PHE A 95 -8.58 0.15 1.22
C PHE A 95 -7.75 0.43 -0.03
N SER A 96 -8.19 0.00 -1.20
CA SER A 96 -7.44 0.22 -2.45
C SER A 96 -8.29 0.12 -3.70
N THR A 97 -7.86 0.74 -4.79
CA THR A 97 -8.27 0.35 -6.15
C THR A 97 -7.45 -0.88 -6.58
N VAL A 98 -7.62 -1.40 -7.81
CA VAL A 98 -6.96 -2.64 -8.28
C VAL A 98 -5.95 -2.34 -9.39
N ALA A 99 -6.41 -1.81 -10.51
CA ALA A 99 -5.63 -1.78 -11.75
C ALA A 99 -4.63 -0.62 -11.80
N GLY A 100 -4.96 0.51 -11.16
CA GLY A 100 -4.14 1.72 -11.14
C GLY A 100 -2.77 1.54 -10.46
N GLU A 101 -1.78 2.29 -10.93
CA GLU A 101 -0.50 2.48 -10.24
C GLU A 101 -0.67 3.37 -8.99
N ARG A 102 0.35 3.55 -8.14
CA ARG A 102 0.21 4.32 -6.88
C ARG A 102 -0.32 5.75 -7.06
N GLY A 103 -0.14 6.33 -8.25
CA GLY A 103 -0.55 7.70 -8.60
C GLY A 103 -1.93 7.82 -9.24
N SER A 104 -2.68 6.72 -9.41
CA SER A 104 -4.01 6.77 -10.01
C SER A 104 -5.03 7.48 -9.11
N PRO A 105 -6.11 8.06 -9.66
CA PRO A 105 -7.19 8.65 -8.87
C PRO A 105 -8.01 7.59 -8.14
N ASP A 106 -8.52 7.94 -6.96
CA ASP A 106 -9.32 7.03 -6.12
C ASP A 106 -10.74 6.79 -6.65
N THR A 107 -11.25 7.67 -7.50
CA THR A 107 -12.63 7.67 -8.01
C THR A 107 -12.82 6.90 -9.31
N TRP A 108 -11.81 6.17 -9.79
CA TRP A 108 -11.94 5.31 -10.97
C TRP A 108 -12.90 4.13 -10.74
N ARG A 109 -13.63 3.74 -11.80
CA ARG A 109 -14.39 2.49 -11.81
C ARG A 109 -13.42 1.33 -11.71
N ASP A 110 -13.53 0.58 -10.62
CA ASP A 110 -12.66 -0.56 -10.29
C ASP A 110 -13.30 -1.29 -9.10
N PRO A 111 -13.04 -2.58 -8.85
CA PRO A 111 -13.28 -3.14 -7.53
C PRO A 111 -12.47 -2.39 -6.48
N ARG A 112 -12.88 -2.52 -5.21
CA ARG A 112 -12.13 -1.97 -4.08
C ARG A 112 -11.63 -3.09 -3.21
N GLY A 113 -10.32 -3.15 -3.02
CA GLY A 113 -9.71 -4.02 -2.02
C GLY A 113 -10.07 -3.54 -0.63
N PHE A 114 -10.48 -4.46 0.24
CA PHE A 114 -10.72 -4.23 1.66
C PHE A 114 -10.06 -5.36 2.44
N SER A 115 -8.79 -5.14 2.81
CA SER A 115 -8.02 -6.09 3.60
C SER A 115 -8.01 -5.67 5.07
N ILE A 116 -8.28 -6.63 5.97
CA ILE A 116 -8.27 -6.43 7.41
C ILE A 116 -7.25 -7.40 8.02
N LYS A 117 -6.26 -6.87 8.73
CA LYS A 117 -5.35 -7.64 9.58
C LYS A 117 -5.80 -7.52 11.01
N MET A 118 -6.03 -8.64 11.67
CA MET A 118 -6.44 -8.76 13.06
C MET A 118 -5.26 -9.28 13.88
N TYR A 119 -4.86 -8.54 14.93
CA TYR A 119 -3.77 -8.93 15.82
C TYR A 119 -4.30 -9.83 16.92
N THR A 120 -4.41 -11.12 16.64
CA THR A 120 -5.02 -12.10 17.56
C THR A 120 -3.98 -12.75 18.47
N GLU A 121 -4.42 -13.36 19.57
CA GLU A 121 -3.54 -14.11 20.48
C GLU A 121 -2.83 -15.30 19.82
N ASP A 122 -3.44 -15.89 18.78
CA ASP A 122 -2.91 -17.05 18.07
C ASP A 122 -2.13 -16.64 16.81
N GLY A 123 -1.79 -15.35 16.69
CA GLY A 123 -1.09 -14.77 15.55
C GLY A 123 -1.98 -13.87 14.69
N ASN A 124 -1.39 -13.28 13.65
CA ASN A 124 -2.12 -12.38 12.77
C ASN A 124 -3.10 -13.17 11.89
N PHE A 125 -4.36 -12.73 11.85
CA PHE A 125 -5.36 -13.21 10.91
C PHE A 125 -5.65 -12.14 9.86
N ASP A 126 -5.38 -12.46 8.59
CA ASP A 126 -5.55 -11.54 7.47
C ASP A 126 -6.79 -11.93 6.65
N MET A 127 -7.87 -11.17 6.78
CA MET A 127 -9.03 -11.24 5.90
C MET A 127 -8.82 -10.33 4.69
N VAL A 128 -8.34 -10.90 3.59
CA VAL A 128 -7.99 -10.16 2.36
C VAL A 128 -9.17 -10.18 1.38
N GLY A 129 -10.13 -9.27 1.60
CA GLY A 129 -11.36 -9.19 0.83
C GLY A 129 -11.41 -8.08 -0.23
N ASN A 130 -12.55 -8.01 -0.91
CA ASN A 130 -12.96 -6.92 -1.78
C ASN A 130 -14.33 -6.37 -1.34
N ASN A 131 -14.75 -5.24 -1.91
CA ASN A 131 -16.10 -4.69 -1.76
C ASN A 131 -17.17 -5.40 -2.61
N THR A 132 -16.85 -6.57 -3.16
CA THR A 132 -17.73 -7.39 -4.01
C THR A 132 -17.68 -8.84 -3.53
N PRO A 133 -18.80 -9.59 -3.59
CA PRO A 133 -18.86 -10.96 -3.08
C PRO A 133 -18.39 -12.02 -4.09
N VAL A 134 -18.09 -11.62 -5.33
CA VAL A 134 -17.68 -12.50 -6.44
C VAL A 134 -16.40 -11.97 -7.08
N PHE A 135 -15.91 -12.66 -8.11
CA PHE A 135 -14.70 -12.25 -8.83
C PHE A 135 -14.79 -12.58 -10.32
N PHE A 136 -13.91 -11.99 -11.12
CA PHE A 136 -13.92 -12.12 -12.60
C PHE A 136 -13.53 -13.50 -13.10
N VAL A 137 -12.72 -14.24 -12.32
CA VAL A 137 -12.20 -15.55 -12.71
C VAL A 137 -12.44 -16.54 -11.58
N ARG A 138 -12.59 -17.81 -11.96
CA ARG A 138 -12.75 -18.95 -11.04
C ARG A 138 -11.53 -19.88 -10.99
N ASP A 139 -10.53 -19.60 -11.82
CA ASP A 139 -9.27 -20.35 -11.89
C ASP A 139 -8.09 -19.38 -11.69
N PRO A 140 -7.21 -19.61 -10.69
CA PRO A 140 -6.09 -18.72 -10.40
C PRO A 140 -5.08 -18.61 -11.55
N MET A 141 -4.98 -19.60 -12.44
CA MET A 141 -4.10 -19.55 -13.60
C MET A 141 -4.45 -18.38 -14.54
N LYS A 142 -5.74 -18.01 -14.61
CA LYS A 142 -6.21 -16.86 -15.41
C LYS A 142 -5.89 -15.50 -14.79
N PHE A 143 -5.51 -15.43 -13.51
CA PHE A 143 -5.37 -14.16 -12.79
C PHE A 143 -4.36 -13.20 -13.42
N GLN A 144 -3.18 -13.70 -13.81
CA GLN A 144 -2.16 -12.87 -14.45
C GLN A 144 -2.60 -12.34 -15.83
N HIS A 145 -3.39 -13.13 -16.57
CA HIS A 145 -3.94 -12.73 -17.86
C HIS A 145 -4.98 -11.62 -17.67
N PHE A 146 -5.89 -11.81 -16.70
CA PHE A 146 -6.85 -10.80 -16.28
C PHE A 146 -6.17 -9.49 -15.85
N ILE A 147 -5.21 -9.53 -14.92
CA ILE A 147 -4.56 -8.31 -14.42
C ILE A 147 -3.80 -7.58 -15.52
N ARG A 148 -3.17 -8.29 -16.46
CA ARG A 148 -2.55 -7.66 -17.64
C ARG A 148 -3.59 -7.00 -18.54
N SER A 149 -4.73 -7.64 -18.77
CA SER A 149 -5.80 -7.09 -19.63
C SER A 149 -6.43 -5.81 -19.06
N GLN A 150 -6.39 -5.63 -17.74
CA GLN A 150 -6.88 -4.41 -17.08
C GLN A 150 -5.84 -3.28 -17.01
N LYS A 151 -4.58 -3.52 -17.34
CA LYS A 151 -3.46 -2.59 -17.16
C LYS A 151 -3.03 -1.97 -18.50
N ARG A 152 -1.75 -1.61 -18.61
CA ARG A 152 -1.17 -0.92 -19.75
C ARG A 152 -0.62 -1.92 -20.75
N ARG A 153 -0.69 -1.60 -22.04
CA ARG A 153 0.02 -2.36 -23.07
C ARG A 153 1.53 -2.25 -22.87
N ALA A 154 2.24 -3.31 -23.24
CA ALA A 154 3.70 -3.35 -23.14
C ALA A 154 4.42 -2.46 -24.17
N ASP A 155 3.80 -2.21 -25.32
CA ASP A 155 4.41 -1.47 -26.45
C ASP A 155 4.33 0.05 -26.29
N ASN A 156 3.22 0.57 -25.74
CA ASN A 156 2.99 2.02 -25.63
C ASN A 156 2.64 2.51 -24.22
N ASN A 157 2.55 1.62 -23.23
CA ASN A 157 2.25 1.95 -21.84
C ASN A 157 0.91 2.68 -21.61
N LEU A 158 -0.05 2.52 -22.54
CA LEU A 158 -1.40 3.06 -22.44
C LEU A 158 -2.40 2.00 -21.99
N ARG A 159 -3.49 2.43 -21.33
CA ARG A 159 -4.66 1.58 -21.11
C ARG A 159 -5.30 1.24 -22.45
N ASP A 160 -5.84 0.03 -22.56
CA ASP A 160 -6.42 -0.47 -23.81
C ASP A 160 -7.75 -1.16 -23.52
N HIS A 161 -8.82 -0.65 -24.13
CA HIS A 161 -10.16 -1.22 -23.99
C HIS A 161 -10.34 -2.50 -24.80
N ASP A 162 -9.63 -2.67 -25.90
CA ASP A 162 -9.66 -3.91 -26.68
C ASP A 162 -9.08 -5.04 -25.84
N MET A 163 -7.94 -4.85 -25.17
CA MET A 163 -7.38 -5.85 -24.25
C MET A 163 -8.37 -6.25 -23.15
N GLN A 164 -9.03 -5.25 -22.54
CA GLN A 164 -9.98 -5.46 -21.46
C GLN A 164 -11.20 -6.27 -21.92
N TRP A 165 -11.83 -5.86 -23.02
CA TRP A 165 -13.03 -6.51 -23.55
C TRP A 165 -12.75 -7.84 -24.25
N ASP A 166 -11.59 -8.00 -24.90
CA ASP A 166 -11.15 -9.29 -25.46
C ASP A 166 -11.09 -10.35 -24.36
N PHE A 167 -10.45 -10.04 -23.23
CA PHE A 167 -10.41 -10.97 -22.10
C PHE A 167 -11.81 -11.30 -21.54
N TRP A 168 -12.65 -10.29 -21.29
CA TRP A 168 -13.98 -10.51 -20.71
C TRP A 168 -14.93 -11.28 -21.63
N THR A 169 -14.88 -11.03 -22.93
CA THR A 169 -15.75 -11.72 -23.90
C THR A 169 -15.30 -13.16 -24.17
N LEU A 170 -13.99 -13.44 -24.11
CA LEU A 170 -13.43 -14.79 -24.22
C LEU A 170 -13.41 -15.58 -22.90
N SER A 171 -13.69 -14.93 -21.77
CA SER A 171 -13.84 -15.56 -20.45
C SER A 171 -15.22 -15.24 -19.85
N PRO A 172 -16.31 -15.83 -20.39
CA PRO A 172 -17.68 -15.48 -20.02
C PRO A 172 -18.00 -15.71 -18.53
N GLU A 173 -17.19 -16.48 -17.80
CA GLU A 173 -17.27 -16.56 -16.34
C GLU A 173 -17.15 -15.20 -15.63
N SER A 174 -16.57 -14.18 -16.27
CA SER A 174 -16.41 -12.84 -15.70
C SER A 174 -17.72 -12.03 -15.68
N ALA A 175 -18.72 -12.44 -16.44
CA ALA A 175 -19.93 -11.65 -16.70
C ALA A 175 -20.60 -11.15 -15.40
N HIS A 176 -20.71 -12.01 -14.38
CA HIS A 176 -21.35 -11.64 -13.12
C HIS A 176 -20.63 -10.46 -12.41
N GLN A 177 -19.29 -10.50 -12.36
CA GLN A 177 -18.52 -9.43 -11.74
C GLN A 177 -18.45 -8.17 -12.61
N VAL A 178 -18.50 -8.31 -13.94
CA VAL A 178 -18.56 -7.16 -14.87
C VAL A 178 -19.87 -6.38 -14.70
N THR A 179 -20.97 -7.06 -14.38
CA THR A 179 -22.29 -6.44 -14.18
C THR A 179 -22.54 -5.87 -12.78
N TYR A 180 -21.70 -6.18 -11.78
CA TYR A 180 -21.85 -5.74 -10.39
C TYR A 180 -21.56 -4.25 -10.23
#